data_AF-A0A1Q8LI10-F1
#
_entry.id   AF-A0A1Q8LI10-F1
#
_cell.length_a   1.000
_cell.length_b   1.000
_cell.length_c   1.000
_cell.angle_alpha   90.00
_cell.angle_beta   90.00
_cell.angle_gamma   90.00
#
_symmetry.space_group_name_H-M   'P 1'
#
loop_
_entity.id
_entity.type
_entity.pdbx_description
1 polymer ?
#
loop_
_entity_poly.entity_id
_entity_poly.type
_entity_poly.pdbx_seq_one_letter_code
_entity_poly.pdbx_strand_id
1 'polypeptide(L)' 'MSELGVLQARLVCTGCPVRVACREWATATGQDGIWGGTTDAERASQRHADIAAAAGVGAVAA' A
#
# COMPACT_ATOMS: atom_id res chain seq x y z
N MET A 1 -13.79 5.82 -2.10
CA MET A 1 -13.12 5.99 -3.41
C MET A 1 -13.88 5.15 -4.43
N SER A 2 -14.10 5.63 -5.66
CA SER A 2 -14.82 4.85 -6.68
C SER A 2 -14.00 3.63 -7.12
N GLU A 3 -14.63 2.46 -7.21
CA GLU A 3 -13.99 1.19 -7.60
C GLU A 3 -13.38 1.27 -9.01
N LEU A 4 -14.11 1.90 -9.95
CA LEU A 4 -13.62 2.13 -11.31
C LEU A 4 -12.36 3.01 -11.32
N GLY A 5 -12.33 4.05 -10.48
CA GLY A 5 -11.18 4.96 -10.38
C GLY A 5 -9.95 4.27 -9.80
N VAL A 6 -10.13 3.37 -8.84
CA VAL A 6 -9.05 2.54 -8.28
C VAL A 6 -8.46 1.63 -9.36
N LEU A 7 -9.31 0.96 -10.16
CA LEU A 7 -8.86 0.09 -11.25
C LEU A 7 -8.07 0.87 -12.30
N GLN A 8 -8.58 2.03 -12.74
CA GLN A 8 -7.89 2.88 -13.72
C GLN A 8 -6.52 3.36 -13.22
N ALA A 9 -6.43 3.82 -11.97
CA ALA A 9 -5.16 4.24 -11.40
C ALA A 9 -4.17 3.08 -11.28
N ARG A 10 -4.64 1.87 -10.92
CA ARG A 10 -3.80 0.67 -10.90
C ARG A 10 -3.23 0.33 -12.27
N LEU A 11 -4.03 0.43 -13.33
CA LEU A 11 -3.55 0.19 -14.70
C LEU A 11 -2.35 1.09 -15.04
N VAL A 12 -2.44 2.38 -14.73
CA VAL A 12 -1.32 3.33 -14.92
C VAL A 12 -0.09 2.91 -14.10
N CYS A 13 -0.29 2.53 -12.83
CA CYS A 13 0.81 2.11 -11.97
C CYS A 13 1.53 0.85 -12.46
N THR A 14 0.84 -0.06 -13.17
CA THR A 14 1.38 -1.37 -13.54
C THR A 14 2.63 -1.28 -14.44
N GLY A 15 2.68 -0.29 -15.34
CA GLY A 15 3.81 -0.06 -16.24
C GLY A 15 4.82 0.97 -15.74
N CYS A 16 4.64 1.53 -14.53
CA CYS A 16 5.46 2.62 -14.04
C CYS A 16 6.82 2.10 -13.54
N PRO A 17 7.97 2.59 -14.06
CA PRO A 17 9.29 2.10 -13.68
C PRO A 17 9.65 2.42 -12.22
N VAL A 18 9.01 3.43 -11.63
CA VAL A 18 9.23 3.86 -10.24
C VAL A 18 8.13 3.39 -9.29
N ARG A 19 7.28 2.42 -9.71
CA ARG A 19 6.12 1.96 -8.93
C ARG A 19 6.49 1.58 -7.49
N VAL A 20 7.60 0.87 -7.30
CA VAL A 20 8.05 0.41 -5.98
C VAL A 20 8.49 1.60 -5.12
N ALA A 21 9.39 2.44 -5.62
CA ALA A 21 9.86 3.64 -4.91
C ALA A 21 8.71 4.61 -4.58
N CYS A 22 7.76 4.77 -5.51
CA CYS A 22 6.54 5.56 -5.32
C CYS A 22 5.69 5.03 -4.16
N ARG A 23 5.49 3.71 -4.08
CA ARG A 23 4.76 3.06 -2.98
C ARG A 23 5.48 3.24 -1.66
N GLU A 24 6.79 3.00 -1.62
CA GLU A 24 7.59 3.11 -0.39
C GLU A 24 7.56 4.53 0.16
N TRP A 25 7.78 5.52 -0.69
CA TRP A 25 7.70 6.93 -0.30
C TRP A 25 6.30 7.28 0.23
N ALA A 26 5.24 6.91 -0.49
CA ALA A 26 3.87 7.19 -0.05
C ALA A 26 3.49 6.47 1.25
N THR A 27 4.04 5.28 1.48
CA THR A 27 3.89 4.54 2.74
C THR A 27 4.58 5.26 3.88
N ALA A 28 5.82 5.72 3.68
CA ALA A 28 6.62 6.39 4.71
C ALA A 28 6.07 7.77 5.09
N THR A 29 5.56 8.53 4.12
CA THR A 29 5.05 9.89 4.37
C THR A 29 3.55 9.94 4.62
N GLY A 30 2.83 8.82 4.55
CA GLY A 30 1.39 8.76 4.81
C GLY A 30 0.53 9.53 3.79
N GLN A 31 0.86 9.45 2.50
CA GLN A 31 0.08 10.16 1.47
C GLN A 31 -1.31 9.57 1.29
N ASP A 32 -2.25 10.41 0.84
CA ASP A 32 -3.61 10.02 0.48
C ASP A 32 -3.73 9.58 -0.97
N GLY A 33 -4.70 8.70 -1.26
CA GLY A 33 -5.01 8.23 -2.61
C GLY A 33 -4.14 7.08 -3.11
N ILE A 34 -4.10 6.91 -4.44
CA ILE A 34 -3.41 5.79 -5.09
C ILE A 34 -1.94 6.12 -5.35
N TRP A 35 -1.05 5.34 -4.75
CA TRP A 35 0.40 5.45 -4.95
C TRP A 35 1.00 4.05 -5.15
N GLY A 36 1.81 3.89 -6.19
CA GLY A 36 2.42 2.60 -6.57
C GLY A 36 1.44 1.43 -6.71
N GLY A 37 0.16 1.73 -7.02
CA GLY A 37 -0.92 0.76 -7.18
C GLY A 37 -1.61 0.35 -5.88
N THR A 38 -1.45 1.11 -4.79
CA THR A 38 -2.07 0.85 -3.48
C THR A 38 -2.92 2.03 -3.02
N THR A 39 -3.98 1.79 -2.27
CA THR A 39 -4.74 2.82 -1.52
C THR A 39 -4.02 3.19 -0.23
N ASP A 40 -4.44 4.28 0.39
CA ASP A 40 -4.06 4.67 1.75
C ASP A 40 -4.34 3.56 2.77
N ALA A 41 -5.53 2.95 2.72
CA ALA A 41 -5.95 1.85 3.59
C ALA A 41 -5.07 0.59 3.41
N GLU A 42 -4.73 0.23 2.18
CA GLU A 42 -3.83 -0.90 1.91
C GLU A 42 -2.40 -0.63 2.41
N ARG A 43 -1.91 0.60 2.27
CA ARG A 43 -0.61 0.97 2.85
C ARG A 43 -0.65 0.93 4.38
N ALA A 44 -1.75 1.35 4.99
CA ALA A 44 -1.91 1.28 6.44
C ALA A 44 -1.91 -0.16 6.96
N SER A 45 -2.65 -1.06 6.31
CA SER A 45 -2.66 -2.48 6.71
C SER A 45 -1.29 -3.13 6.55
N GLN A 46 -0.56 -2.84 5.47
CA GLN A 46 0.81 -3.33 5.28
C GLN A 46 1.73 -2.83 6.39
N ARG A 47 1.71 -1.53 6.70
CA ARG A 47 2.51 -0.96 7.81
C ARG A 47 2.21 -1.63 9.14
N HIS A 48 0.93 -1.87 9.45
CA HIS A 48 0.55 -2.54 10.69
C HIS A 48 1.05 -3.99 10.72
N ALA A 49 0.94 -4.72 9.60
CA ALA A 49 1.47 -6.07 9.50
C ALA A 49 3.00 -6.11 9.67
N ASP A 50 3.71 -5.16 9.05
CA ASP A 50 5.17 -5.05 9.15
C ASP A 50 5.61 -4.75 10.60
N ILE A 51 4.90 -3.84 11.29
CA ILE A 51 5.14 -3.52 12.71
C ILE A 51 4.84 -4.73 13.60
N ALA A 52 3.72 -5.43 13.37
CA ALA A 52 3.36 -6.63 14.13
C ALA A 52 4.40 -7.75 13.95
N ALA A 53 4.86 -7.96 12.72
CA ALA A 53 5.93 -8.90 12.40
C ALA A 53 7.25 -8.53 13.09
N ALA A 54 7.63 -7.24 13.06
CA ALA A 54 8.84 -6.75 13.73
C ALA A 54 8.75 -6.87 15.27
N ALA A 55 7.56 -6.73 15.84
CA ALA A 55 7.31 -6.90 17.27
C ALA A 55 7.27 -8.37 17.71
N GLY A 56 7.42 -9.34 16.79
CA GLY A 56 7.28 -10.77 17.08
C GLY A 56 5.86 -11.18 17.49
N VAL A 57 4.87 -10.32 17.24
CA VAL A 57 3.47 -10.53 17.61
C VAL A 57 2.77 -11.19 16.43
N GLY A 58 2.95 -12.50 16.26
CA GLY A 58 2.49 -13.18 15.05
C GLY A 58 2.36 -14.69 15.14
N ALA A 59 1.59 -15.22 16.10
CA ALA A 59 1.03 -16.58 15.99
C ALA A 59 -0.20 -16.80 16.90
N VAL A 60 -1.34 -16.16 16.62
CA VAL A 60 -2.67 -16.80 16.80
C VAL A 60 -3.61 -16.26 15.72
N ALA A 61 -3.81 -17.04 14.66
CA ALA A 61 -5.01 -17.00 13.84
C ALA A 61 -5.26 -18.44 13.36
N ALA A 62 -6.16 -19.12 14.06
CA ALA A 62 -6.85 -20.33 13.64
C ALA A 62 -8.26 -19.95 13.21
#